data_AF-A0A4R6U868-F1
#
_entry.id   AF-A0A4R6U868-F1
#
_cell.length_a   1.000
_cell.length_b   1.000
_cell.length_c   1.000
_cell.angle_alpha   90.00
_cell.angle_beta   90.00
_cell.angle_gamma   90.00
#
_symmetry.space_group_name_H-M   'P 1'
#
loop_
_entity.id
_entity.type
_entity.pdbx_description
1 polymer ?
#
loop_
_entity_poly.entity_id
_entity_poly.type
_entity_poly.pdbx_seq_one_letter_code
_entity_poly.pdbx_strand_id
1 'polypeptide(L)'
;MNVMKRAWEIAREGVVRFGGKVVEYFAEALRMAWAEAKRPKKAEFVTSAGSRKHKSWVAKITGKHARFKFDRSFVKEVKESWVEKFFLLSGGLYEVCDGGERRFILVTGATVKDVQEYEVMEAIA
;
A
#
# COMPACT_ATOMS: atom_id res chain seq x y z
N MET A 1 -5.14 9.80 -11.55
CA MET A 1 -6.03 10.64 -10.73
C MET A 1 -6.11 11.99 -11.38
N ASN A 2 -7.32 12.49 -11.65
CA ASN A 2 -7.53 13.84 -12.15
C ASN A 2 -7.85 14.75 -10.96
N VAL A 3 -6.93 15.67 -10.64
CA VAL A 3 -7.00 16.53 -9.46
C VAL A 3 -8.24 17.42 -9.49
N MET A 4 -8.61 17.95 -10.65
CA MET A 4 -9.77 18.84 -10.80
C MET A 4 -11.09 18.11 -10.60
N LYS A 5 -11.22 16.89 -11.13
CA LYS A 5 -12.41 16.05 -10.88
C LYS A 5 -12.54 15.71 -9.40
N ARG A 6 -11.43 15.33 -8.75
CA ARG A 6 -11.42 15.00 -7.31
C ARG A 6 -11.74 16.22 -6.44
N ALA A 7 -11.18 17.39 -6.77
CA ALA A 7 -11.51 18.63 -6.09
C ALA A 7 -12.99 18.99 -6.24
N TRP A 8 -13.57 18.78 -7.42
CA TRP A 8 -15.01 19.01 -7.64
C TRP A 8 -15.88 18.08 -6.79
N GLU A 9 -15.51 16.81 -6.66
CA GLU A 9 -16.21 15.85 -5.78
C GLU A 9 -16.15 16.27 -4.31
N ILE A 10 -14.95 16.57 -3.78
CA ILE A 10 -14.77 17.01 -2.39
C ILE A 10 -15.56 18.29 -2.11
N ALA A 11 -15.58 19.25 -3.05
CA ALA A 11 -16.35 20.47 -2.91
C ALA A 11 -17.86 20.21 -2.85
N ARG A 12 -18.38 19.25 -3.65
CA ARG A 12 -19.80 18.84 -3.59
C ARG A 12 -20.14 18.12 -2.29
N GLU A 13 -19.25 17.27 -1.77
CA GLU A 13 -19.43 16.66 -0.45
C GLU A 13 -19.52 17.72 0.66
N GLY A 14 -18.70 18.78 0.58
CA GLY A 14 -18.79 19.94 1.46
C GLY A 14 -20.16 20.61 1.41
N VAL A 15 -20.68 20.88 0.21
CA VAL A 15 -22.03 21.47 0.04
C VAL A 15 -23.13 20.56 0.61
N VAL A 16 -23.05 19.25 0.44
CA VAL A 16 -24.04 18.30 1.00
C VAL A 16 -24.04 18.32 2.52
N ARG A 17 -22.86 18.45 3.14
CA ARG A 17 -22.73 18.42 4.61
C ARG A 17 -23.02 19.74 5.29
N PHE A 18 -22.63 20.85 4.66
CA PHE A 18 -22.58 22.16 5.31
C PHE A 18 -23.42 23.23 4.58
N GLY A 19 -23.99 22.91 3.41
CA GLY A 19 -24.70 23.87 2.57
C GLY A 19 -23.76 24.83 1.84
N GLY A 20 -24.31 25.87 1.20
CA GLY A 20 -23.54 26.87 0.45
C GLY A 20 -23.27 26.50 -1.01
N LYS A 21 -22.33 27.19 -1.65
CA LYS A 21 -22.01 27.02 -3.08
C LYS A 21 -20.70 26.26 -3.25
N VAL A 22 -20.63 25.41 -4.28
CA VAL A 22 -19.43 24.61 -4.62
C VAL A 22 -18.17 25.48 -4.75
N VAL A 23 -18.30 26.69 -5.34
CA VAL A 23 -17.19 27.64 -5.52
C VAL A 23 -16.54 28.08 -4.21
N GLU A 24 -17.28 28.09 -3.10
CA GLU A 24 -16.78 28.49 -1.78
C GLU A 24 -15.84 27.42 -1.19
N TYR A 25 -16.09 26.14 -1.52
CA TYR A 25 -15.27 25.02 -1.07
C TYR A 25 -14.12 24.69 -2.02
N PHE A 26 -14.12 25.25 -3.24
CA PHE A 26 -13.27 24.77 -4.32
C PHE A 26 -11.77 24.93 -4.03
N ALA A 27 -11.36 26.04 -3.41
CA ALA A 27 -9.96 26.28 -3.07
C ALA A 27 -9.43 25.25 -2.08
N GLU A 28 -10.21 24.91 -1.05
CA GLU A 28 -9.81 23.93 -0.04
C GLU A 28 -9.89 22.50 -0.57
N ALA A 29 -10.93 22.20 -1.33
CA ALA A 29 -11.07 20.92 -2.02
C ALA A 29 -9.90 20.65 -2.99
N LEU A 30 -9.38 21.69 -3.65
CA LEU A 30 -8.20 21.59 -4.51
C LEU A 30 -6.93 21.31 -3.71
N ARG A 31 -6.75 21.93 -2.53
CA ARG A 31 -5.63 21.61 -1.63
C ARG A 31 -5.68 20.15 -1.19
N MET A 32 -6.86 19.67 -0.79
CA MET A 32 -7.07 18.27 -0.38
C MET A 32 -6.79 17.30 -1.53
N ALA A 33 -7.36 17.55 -2.72
CA ALA A 33 -7.13 16.72 -3.91
C ALA A 33 -5.66 16.72 -4.35
N TRP A 34 -4.96 17.84 -4.22
CA TRP A 34 -3.54 17.94 -4.53
C TRP A 34 -2.68 17.19 -3.52
N ALA A 35 -3.01 17.27 -2.23
CA ALA A 35 -2.38 16.49 -1.19
C ALA A 35 -2.57 14.98 -1.43
N GLU A 36 -3.79 14.53 -1.77
CA GLU A 36 -4.06 13.15 -2.17
C GLU A 36 -3.25 12.73 -3.40
N ALA A 37 -3.11 13.62 -4.40
CA ALA A 37 -2.38 13.31 -5.64
C ALA A 37 -0.87 13.21 -5.43
N LYS A 38 -0.32 13.98 -4.50
CA LYS A 38 1.09 13.97 -4.13
C LYS A 38 1.45 12.86 -3.15
N ARG A 39 0.48 12.23 -2.48
CA ARG A 39 0.77 11.13 -1.56
C ARG A 39 1.49 10.01 -2.31
N PRO A 40 2.62 9.52 -1.79
CA PRO A 40 3.32 8.39 -2.37
C PRO A 40 2.38 7.18 -2.42
N LYS A 41 2.15 6.67 -3.62
CA LYS A 41 1.23 5.54 -3.88
C LYS A 41 1.88 4.19 -3.60
N LYS A 42 3.20 4.20 -3.43
CA LYS A 42 4.00 3.03 -3.15
C LYS A 42 4.92 3.33 -1.97
N ALA A 43 5.12 2.34 -1.13
CA ALA A 43 6.15 2.35 -0.10
C ALA A 43 7.44 1.76 -0.65
N GLU A 44 8.57 2.39 -0.35
CA GLU A 44 9.88 1.77 -0.52
C GLU A 44 10.08 0.78 0.61
N PHE A 45 10.48 -0.44 0.27
CA PHE A 45 10.69 -1.50 1.24
C PHE A 45 11.99 -2.23 0.91
N VAL A 46 12.77 -2.53 1.95
CA VAL A 46 14.09 -3.16 1.82
C VAL A 46 14.09 -4.45 2.60
N THR A 47 14.66 -5.49 2.00
CA THR A 47 15.05 -6.73 2.68
C THR A 47 16.55 -6.93 2.50
N SER A 48 17.16 -7.81 3.28
CA SER A 48 18.46 -8.36 2.91
C SER A 48 18.37 -9.09 1.55
N ALA A 49 19.50 -9.33 0.89
CA ALA A 49 19.57 -10.20 -0.28
C ALA A 49 19.30 -11.69 0.07
N GLY A 50 19.38 -12.02 1.36
CA GLY A 50 19.33 -13.37 1.88
C GLY A 50 20.59 -14.18 1.56
N SER A 51 20.52 -15.49 1.76
CA SER A 51 21.61 -16.42 1.46
C SER A 51 21.25 -17.37 0.31
N ARG A 52 22.19 -18.23 -0.08
CA ARG A 52 21.93 -19.30 -1.06
C ARG A 52 20.81 -20.26 -0.61
N LYS A 53 20.65 -20.47 0.72
CA LYS A 53 19.64 -21.38 1.29
C LYS A 53 18.35 -20.66 1.68
N HIS A 54 18.44 -19.39 2.07
CA HIS A 54 17.30 -18.60 2.55
C HIS A 54 17.24 -17.28 1.79
N LYS A 55 16.58 -17.31 0.63
CA LYS A 55 16.40 -16.14 -0.22
C LYS A 55 15.33 -15.22 0.34
N SER A 56 15.58 -13.91 0.26
CA SER A 56 14.58 -12.91 0.60
C SER A 56 13.65 -12.63 -0.58
N TRP A 57 12.37 -12.44 -0.26
CA TRP A 57 11.30 -12.18 -1.21
C TRP A 57 10.13 -11.45 -0.54
N VAL A 58 9.33 -10.76 -1.35
CA VAL A 58 8.09 -10.11 -0.93
C VAL A 58 6.96 -10.59 -1.84
N ALA A 59 5.82 -10.96 -1.27
CA ALA A 59 4.66 -11.39 -2.05
C ALA A 59 3.38 -10.71 -1.56
N LYS A 60 2.61 -10.15 -2.48
CA LYS A 60 1.31 -9.56 -2.19
C LYS A 60 0.31 -10.66 -1.92
N ILE A 61 -0.47 -10.53 -0.84
CA ILE A 61 -1.58 -11.43 -0.56
C ILE A 61 -2.77 -11.00 -1.41
N THR A 62 -3.30 -11.93 -2.20
CA THR A 62 -4.39 -11.66 -3.16
C THR A 62 -5.71 -12.31 -2.77
N GLY A 63 -5.70 -13.23 -1.81
CA GLY A 63 -6.89 -13.96 -1.38
C GLY A 63 -6.53 -15.10 -0.44
N LYS A 64 -7.51 -15.99 -0.23
CA LYS A 64 -7.39 -17.16 0.64
C LYS A 64 -7.13 -18.42 -0.18
N HIS A 65 -6.06 -19.14 0.13
CA HIS A 65 -5.73 -20.41 -0.50
C HIS A 65 -6.14 -21.58 0.40
N ALA A 66 -6.85 -22.58 -0.16
CA ALA A 66 -7.38 -23.73 0.60
C ALA A 66 -6.31 -24.50 1.41
N ARG A 67 -5.14 -24.78 0.80
CA ARG A 67 -4.01 -25.47 1.45
C ARG A 67 -3.02 -24.55 2.19
N PHE A 68 -2.68 -23.40 1.62
CA PHE A 68 -1.55 -22.57 2.08
C PHE A 68 -1.96 -21.30 2.83
N LYS A 69 -3.21 -21.24 3.28
CA LYS A 69 -3.89 -20.09 3.91
C LYS A 69 -4.09 -18.89 2.97
N PHE A 70 -3.07 -18.48 2.23
CA PHE A 70 -3.08 -17.27 1.40
C PHE A 70 -2.66 -17.54 -0.04
N ASP A 71 -3.39 -16.92 -0.98
CA ASP A 71 -2.92 -16.75 -2.35
C ASP A 71 -1.92 -15.60 -2.40
N ARG A 72 -0.84 -15.79 -3.15
CA ARG A 72 0.29 -14.86 -3.17
C ARG A 72 0.72 -14.54 -4.59
N SER A 73 1.01 -13.28 -4.84
CA SER A 73 1.64 -12.79 -6.06
C SER A 73 2.99 -12.16 -5.72
N PHE A 74 4.07 -12.79 -6.17
CA PHE A 74 5.43 -12.35 -5.84
C PHE A 74 5.75 -11.00 -6.50
N VAL A 75 6.27 -10.08 -5.71
CA VAL A 75 6.68 -8.75 -6.14
C VAL A 75 8.12 -8.81 -6.61
N LYS A 76 8.38 -8.34 -7.83
CA LYS A 76 9.73 -8.22 -8.36
C LYS A 76 10.45 -7.05 -7.70
N GLU A 77 11.70 -7.27 -7.29
CA GLU A 77 12.58 -6.20 -6.84
C GLU A 77 12.81 -5.16 -7.95
N VAL A 78 12.90 -3.88 -7.54
CA VAL A 78 13.25 -2.78 -8.45
C VAL A 78 14.76 -2.62 -8.56
N LYS A 79 15.49 -3.04 -7.53
CA LYS A 79 16.95 -3.04 -7.47
C LYS A 79 17.40 -4.13 -6.52
N GLU A 80 18.51 -4.79 -6.86
CA GLU A 80 19.20 -5.74 -6.00
C GLU A 80 20.67 -5.34 -5.91
N SER A 81 21.24 -5.49 -4.72
CA SER A 81 22.68 -5.43 -4.45
C SER A 81 23.11 -6.77 -3.86
N TRP A 82 24.41 -6.93 -3.61
CA TRP A 82 24.94 -8.11 -2.93
C TRP A 82 24.40 -8.29 -1.51
N VAL A 83 23.88 -7.22 -0.89
CA VAL A 83 23.48 -7.18 0.53
C VAL A 83 21.98 -6.98 0.68
N GLU A 84 21.32 -6.29 -0.24
CA GLU A 84 19.94 -5.81 -0.08
C GLU A 84 19.11 -5.95 -1.36
N LYS A 85 17.79 -6.07 -1.18
CA LYS A 85 16.79 -5.99 -2.24
C LYS A 85 15.80 -4.87 -1.94
N PHE A 86 15.48 -4.12 -2.98
CA PHE A 86 14.58 -2.97 -2.90
C PHE A 86 13.28 -3.27 -3.63
N PHE A 87 12.16 -2.93 -3.01
CA PHE A 87 10.81 -3.16 -3.54
C PHE A 87 10.00 -1.86 -3.50
N LEU A 88 9.09 -1.72 -4.47
CA LEU A 88 8.07 -0.66 -4.47
C LEU A 88 6.69 -1.28 -4.28
N LEU A 89 6.16 -1.16 -3.07
CA LEU A 89 4.94 -1.84 -2.65
C LEU A 89 3.74 -0.92 -2.76
N SER A 90 2.75 -1.31 -3.55
CA SER A 90 1.43 -0.63 -3.58
C SER A 90 0.64 -0.88 -2.30
N GLY A 91 -0.43 -0.12 -2.05
CA GLY A 91 -1.34 -0.41 -0.94
C GLY A 91 -1.85 -1.86 -0.93
N GLY A 92 -1.83 -2.49 0.24
CA GLY A 92 -2.31 -3.86 0.46
C GLY A 92 -1.50 -4.65 1.49
N LEU A 93 -1.84 -5.92 1.63
CA LEU A 93 -1.20 -6.87 2.54
C LEU A 93 -0.12 -7.66 1.79
N TYR A 94 1.01 -7.89 2.47
CA TYR A 94 2.14 -8.65 1.93
C TYR A 94 2.67 -9.63 2.96
N GLU A 95 3.16 -10.75 2.46
CA GLU A 95 4.06 -11.62 3.19
C GLU A 95 5.49 -11.33 2.74
N VAL A 96 6.38 -11.18 3.72
CA VAL A 96 7.79 -10.89 3.52
C VAL A 96 8.60 -12.04 4.10
N CYS A 97 9.58 -12.50 3.35
CA CYS A 97 10.67 -13.34 3.83
C CYS A 97 11.96 -12.53 3.76
N ASP A 98 12.62 -12.32 4.89
CA ASP A 98 13.93 -11.68 4.97
C ASP A 98 14.95 -12.64 5.57
N GLY A 99 15.84 -13.17 4.74
CA GLY A 99 16.87 -14.11 5.21
C GLY A 99 16.34 -15.43 5.80
N GLY A 100 15.06 -15.75 5.59
CA GLY A 100 14.39 -16.93 6.14
C GLY A 100 13.37 -16.61 7.23
N GLU A 101 13.40 -15.41 7.80
CA GLU A 101 12.39 -14.94 8.74
C GLU A 101 11.17 -14.44 7.96
N ARG A 102 9.98 -14.96 8.31
CA ARG A 102 8.72 -14.61 7.64
C ARG A 102 7.83 -13.76 8.54
N ARG A 103 7.30 -12.68 7.98
CA ARG A 103 6.37 -11.77 8.66
C ARG A 103 5.36 -11.19 7.67
N PHE A 104 4.27 -10.62 8.19
CA PHE A 104 3.25 -9.96 7.40
C PHE A 104 3.30 -8.45 7.60
N ILE A 105 3.11 -7.71 6.52
CA ILE A 105 3.06 -6.25 6.55
C ILE A 105 1.81 -5.73 5.84
N LEU A 106 1.26 -4.65 6.38
CA LEU A 106 0.24 -3.82 5.75
C LEU A 106 0.90 -2.55 5.21
N VAL A 107 0.68 -2.28 3.93
CA VAL A 107 1.15 -1.07 3.25
C VAL A 107 -0.01 -0.11 3.02
N THR A 108 0.07 1.10 3.57
CA THR A 108 -0.90 2.19 3.39
C THR A 108 -0.19 3.43 2.86
N GLY A 109 -0.19 3.61 1.54
CA GLY A 109 0.57 4.67 0.88
C GLY A 109 2.07 4.42 0.98
N ALA A 110 2.79 5.26 1.73
CA ALA A 110 4.21 5.06 2.06
C ALA A 110 4.45 4.42 3.43
N THR A 111 3.39 4.21 4.23
CA THR A 111 3.53 3.61 5.55
C THR A 111 3.53 2.09 5.44
N VAL A 112 4.44 1.45 6.16
CA VAL A 112 4.53 -0.01 6.31
C VAL A 112 4.37 -0.33 7.78
N LYS A 113 3.44 -1.23 8.10
CA LYS A 113 3.18 -1.69 9.47
C LYS A 113 3.23 -3.20 9.52
N ASP A 114 3.95 -3.77 10.48
CA ASP A 114 3.88 -5.19 10.80
C ASP A 114 2.52 -5.56 11.37
N VAL A 115 1.96 -6.68 10.89
CA VAL A 115 0.65 -7.19 11.28
C VAL A 115 0.76 -8.68 11.59
N GLN A 116 -0.14 -9.15 12.44
CA GLN A 116 -0.24 -10.56 12.80
C GLN A 116 -1.02 -11.34 11.75
N GLU A 117 -0.79 -12.65 11.65
CA GLU A 117 -1.47 -13.53 10.67
C GLU A 117 -3.00 -13.45 10.79
N TYR A 118 -3.55 -13.34 11.99
CA TYR A 118 -5.00 -13.26 12.19
C TYR A 118 -5.59 -11.96 11.62
N GLU A 119 -4.89 -10.83 11.72
CA GLU A 119 -5.32 -9.55 11.13
C GLU A 119 -5.38 -9.66 9.60
N VAL A 120 -4.44 -10.41 9.01
CA VAL A 120 -4.44 -10.71 7.57
C VAL A 120 -5.66 -11.55 7.20
N MET A 121 -5.94 -12.61 7.97
CA MET A 121 -7.07 -13.51 7.73
C MET A 121 -8.41 -12.79 7.81
N GLU A 122 -8.59 -11.90 8.78
CA GLU A 122 -9.80 -11.07 8.93
C GLU A 122 -9.97 -10.10 7.76
N ALA A 123 -8.88 -9.50 7.29
CA ALA A 123 -8.93 -8.52 6.21
C ALA A 123 -9.23 -9.11 4.81
N ILE A 124 -9.07 -10.43 4.64
CA ILE A 124 -9.34 -11.13 3.37
C ILE A 124 -10.58 -12.04 3.44
N ALA A 125 -11.24 -12.12 4.59
CA ALA A 125 -12.47 -12.88 4.80
C ALA A 125 -13.67 -12.17 4.16
#